data_AF-A0A1W6PXJ6-F1
#
_entry.id   AF-A0A1W6PXJ6-F1
#
_cell.length_a   1.000
_cell.length_b   1.000
_cell.length_c   1.000
_cell.angle_alpha   90.00
_cell.angle_beta   90.00
_cell.angle_gamma   90.00
#
_symmetry.space_group_name_H-M   'P 1'
#
loop_
_entity.id
_entity.type
_entity.pdbx_description
1 polymer ?
#
loop_
_entity_poly.entity_id
_entity_poly.type
_entity_poly.pdbx_seq_one_letter_code
_entity_poly.pdbx_strand_id
1 'polypeptide(L)'
;MRAQDRLAGADFLRAMACLLVLAHHLALRLDMRRIPDEFAATANVLRFGNFGVAIFFVLSGFLLARPFWHALDAGGAMPSLGHYAIRRLARIAPGFWVATSVSFVLSLTLLALPLTPELVVRYISGLLFMSQWHWRTFFPVEADGPLWSIPFEVTSYVLLPVGFFVLFRLPLLRQRPFFARAAWLCVIAVVLLAHLMILRLFALDDIGRGWAYGLQGGAKEWMPNYNPIGFFAVFALGALAAGIEVMLPARRSPWFDAAALLAVAVAAYRLLISPGGSAEGYGWLHIPYGFPVFPLAVATALVSLSHSQRLGRLLDNAPFRYIAKISFGIYIWQEIILTLIQRLDPGSFGASSENVVTGWMQSCTLTAALVFLVASLSYYLLERPVIDFGNRLTSRRLIGLLL
;
A
#
# COMPACT_ATOMS: atom_id res chain seq x y z
N MET A 1 -12.25 14.25 12.39
CA MET A 1 -12.99 13.05 12.84
C MET A 1 -13.07 13.09 14.36
N ARG A 2 -14.28 13.05 14.94
CA ARG A 2 -14.44 12.87 16.39
C ARG A 2 -13.95 11.46 16.75
N ALA A 3 -13.50 11.25 17.99
CA ALA A 3 -12.94 9.96 18.44
C ALA A 3 -13.93 8.77 18.33
N GLN A 4 -15.21 9.03 18.06
CA GLN A 4 -16.29 8.04 17.95
C GLN A 4 -16.46 7.42 16.53
N ASP A 5 -15.79 7.94 15.49
CA ASP A 5 -15.94 7.45 14.10
C ASP A 5 -14.76 6.60 13.59
N ARG A 6 -13.81 6.20 14.45
CA ARG A 6 -12.67 5.37 14.01
C ARG A 6 -13.06 3.91 13.92
N LEU A 7 -12.84 3.32 12.75
CA LEU A 7 -12.99 1.89 12.52
C LEU A 7 -11.90 1.13 13.27
N ALA A 8 -12.31 0.34 14.26
CA ALA A 8 -11.40 -0.47 15.05
C ALA A 8 -10.63 -1.47 14.16
N GLY A 9 -9.33 -1.60 14.42
CA GLY A 9 -8.40 -2.45 13.67
C GLY A 9 -7.79 -1.82 12.41
N ALA A 10 -8.35 -0.70 11.92
CA ALA A 10 -7.82 -0.02 10.73
C ALA A 10 -6.47 0.64 11.00
N ASP A 11 -6.24 1.18 12.21
CA ASP A 11 -4.97 1.76 12.58
C ASP A 11 -3.91 0.65 12.78
N PHE A 12 -4.26 -0.44 13.46
CA PHE A 12 -3.40 -1.62 13.59
C PHE A 12 -2.95 -2.17 12.23
N LEU A 13 -3.89 -2.45 11.31
CA LEU A 13 -3.53 -3.01 10.00
C LEU A 13 -2.69 -2.05 9.17
N ARG A 14 -2.94 -0.73 9.26
CA ARG A 14 -2.09 0.28 8.61
C ARG A 14 -0.66 0.28 9.16
N ALA A 15 -0.52 0.18 10.48
CA ALA A 15 0.78 0.14 11.12
C ALA A 15 1.53 -1.16 10.79
N MET A 16 0.83 -2.30 10.79
CA MET A 16 1.42 -3.57 10.35
C MET A 16 1.86 -3.52 8.90
N ALA A 17 1.09 -2.88 8.02
CA ALA A 17 1.45 -2.71 6.61
C ALA A 17 2.80 -1.99 6.45
N CYS A 18 3.00 -0.80 7.05
CA CYS A 18 4.30 -0.11 6.93
C CYS A 18 5.43 -0.86 7.64
N LEU A 19 5.18 -1.49 8.80
CA LEU A 19 6.21 -2.22 9.53
C LEU A 19 6.68 -3.47 8.78
N LEU A 20 5.77 -4.19 8.12
CA LEU A 20 6.13 -5.32 7.26
C LEU A 20 6.98 -4.88 6.08
N VAL A 21 6.62 -3.77 5.42
CA VAL A 21 7.43 -3.24 4.31
C VAL A 21 8.81 -2.79 4.82
N LEU A 22 8.90 -2.13 5.98
CA LEU A 22 10.18 -1.76 6.58
C LEU A 22 11.03 -2.99 6.89
N ALA A 23 10.44 -3.99 7.55
CA ALA A 23 11.10 -5.25 7.87
C ALA A 23 11.60 -5.99 6.62
N HIS A 24 10.83 -5.95 5.53
CA HIS A 24 11.25 -6.49 4.23
C HIS A 24 12.53 -5.84 3.72
N HIS A 25 12.57 -4.50 3.65
CA HIS A 25 13.75 -3.80 3.13
C HIS A 25 14.97 -3.96 4.03
N LEU A 26 14.78 -4.01 5.36
CA LEU A 26 15.84 -4.36 6.31
C LEU A 26 16.36 -5.79 6.08
N ALA A 27 15.48 -6.77 5.89
CA ALA A 27 15.85 -8.16 5.63
C ALA A 27 16.55 -8.37 4.28
N LEU A 28 16.28 -7.50 3.28
CA LEU A 28 17.02 -7.50 2.02
C LEU A 28 18.48 -7.03 2.17
N ARG A 29 18.82 -6.30 3.25
CA ARG A 29 20.19 -5.88 3.55
C ARG A 29 21.01 -6.93 4.31
N LEU A 30 20.38 -8.01 4.75
CA LEU A 30 21.04 -9.12 5.45
C LEU A 30 21.69 -10.08 4.44
N ASP A 31 22.99 -10.36 4.62
CA ASP A 31 23.69 -11.40 3.86
C ASP A 31 23.31 -12.79 4.36
N MET A 32 22.35 -13.42 3.67
CA MET A 32 21.81 -14.74 4.00
C MET A 32 22.84 -15.87 3.94
N ARG A 33 24.01 -15.66 3.32
CA ARG A 33 25.06 -16.70 3.25
C ARG A 33 25.89 -16.76 4.53
N ARG A 34 25.81 -15.72 5.36
CA ARG A 34 26.61 -15.54 6.58
C ARG A 34 25.81 -15.71 7.87
N ILE A 35 24.48 -15.90 7.78
CA ILE A 35 23.64 -16.07 8.96
C ILE A 35 23.68 -17.51 9.46
N PRO A 36 23.56 -17.74 10.78
CA PRO A 36 23.37 -19.07 11.32
C PRO A 36 22.05 -19.71 10.85
N ASP A 37 22.03 -21.02 10.67
CA ASP A 37 20.89 -21.78 10.11
C ASP A 37 19.58 -21.55 10.89
N GLU A 38 19.67 -21.41 12.21
CA GLU A 38 18.54 -21.14 13.11
C GLU A 38 17.80 -19.82 12.81
N PHE A 39 18.46 -18.84 12.19
CA PHE A 39 17.85 -17.57 11.79
C PHE A 39 17.35 -17.58 10.33
N ALA A 40 17.73 -18.57 9.53
CA ALA A 40 17.44 -18.59 8.10
C ALA A 40 15.94 -18.60 7.79
N ALA A 41 15.16 -19.40 8.51
CA ALA A 41 13.71 -19.45 8.33
C ALA A 41 13.05 -18.10 8.63
N THR A 42 13.40 -17.48 9.77
CA THR A 42 12.87 -16.17 10.17
C THR A 42 13.25 -15.08 9.17
N ALA A 43 14.51 -15.02 8.75
CA ALA A 43 14.99 -14.04 7.78
C ALA A 43 14.30 -14.21 6.41
N ASN A 44 14.07 -15.44 5.97
CA ASN A 44 13.31 -15.72 4.75
C ASN A 44 11.86 -15.23 4.84
N VAL A 45 11.18 -15.42 5.98
CA VAL A 45 9.81 -14.92 6.18
C VAL A 45 9.77 -13.39 6.16
N LEU A 46 10.74 -12.72 6.78
CA LEU A 46 10.83 -11.25 6.78
C LEU A 46 10.98 -10.68 5.36
N ARG A 47 11.64 -11.40 4.45
CA ARG A 47 11.71 -11.05 3.01
C ARG A 47 10.35 -11.10 2.30
N PHE A 48 9.28 -11.60 2.91
CA PHE A 48 7.91 -11.50 2.39
C PHE A 48 7.08 -10.38 3.05
N GLY A 49 7.72 -9.50 3.81
CA GLY A 49 7.07 -8.29 4.33
C GLY A 49 6.60 -7.30 3.24
N ASN A 50 7.01 -7.48 1.97
CA ASN A 50 6.45 -6.78 0.81
C ASN A 50 4.93 -7.00 0.65
N PHE A 51 4.36 -8.05 1.23
CA PHE A 51 2.90 -8.26 1.33
C PHE A 51 2.18 -7.12 2.08
N GLY A 52 2.91 -6.32 2.89
CA GLY A 52 2.37 -5.10 3.47
C GLY A 52 1.80 -4.12 2.44
N VAL A 53 2.29 -4.12 1.19
CA VAL A 53 1.72 -3.34 0.09
C VAL A 53 0.28 -3.77 -0.20
N ALA A 54 -0.02 -5.08 -0.26
CA ALA A 54 -1.38 -5.56 -0.45
C ALA A 54 -2.31 -5.15 0.70
N ILE A 55 -1.81 -5.09 1.95
CA ILE A 55 -2.58 -4.60 3.10
C ILE A 55 -2.99 -3.14 2.87
N PHE A 56 -2.09 -2.28 2.39
CA PHE A 56 -2.42 -0.89 2.05
C PHE A 56 -3.51 -0.80 0.99
N PHE A 57 -3.42 -1.57 -0.09
CA PHE A 57 -4.44 -1.56 -1.15
C PHE A 57 -5.82 -2.01 -0.65
N VAL A 58 -5.88 -3.11 0.11
CA VAL A 58 -7.14 -3.59 0.70
C VAL A 58 -7.71 -2.57 1.69
N LEU A 59 -6.87 -2.02 2.58
CA LEU A 59 -7.28 -1.02 3.56
C LEU A 59 -7.78 0.28 2.90
N SER A 60 -7.08 0.78 1.88
CA SER A 60 -7.49 1.95 1.12
C SER A 60 -8.81 1.70 0.40
N GLY A 61 -8.97 0.54 -0.24
CA GLY A 61 -10.24 0.14 -0.85
C GLY A 61 -11.39 0.10 0.14
N PHE A 62 -11.18 -0.49 1.31
CA PHE A 62 -12.16 -0.57 2.37
C PHE A 62 -12.60 0.82 2.86
N LEU A 63 -11.65 1.65 3.27
CA LEU A 63 -11.95 2.96 3.87
C LEU A 63 -12.54 3.94 2.85
N LEU A 64 -12.07 3.92 1.60
CA LEU A 64 -12.53 4.84 0.57
C LEU A 64 -13.88 4.44 -0.03
N ALA A 65 -14.19 3.15 -0.11
CA ALA A 65 -15.49 2.68 -0.61
C ALA A 65 -16.63 2.89 0.39
N ARG A 66 -16.34 2.90 1.70
CA ARG A 66 -17.37 2.93 2.76
C ARG A 66 -18.38 4.09 2.64
N PRO A 67 -17.97 5.36 2.37
CA PRO A 67 -18.93 6.45 2.16
C PRO A 67 -19.82 6.25 0.92
N PHE A 68 -19.30 5.62 -0.14
CA PHE A 68 -20.08 5.31 -1.33
C PHE A 68 -21.13 4.24 -1.04
N TRP A 69 -20.77 3.19 -0.30
CA TRP A 69 -21.71 2.15 0.13
C TRP A 69 -22.83 2.71 1.03
N HIS A 70 -22.49 3.51 2.04
CA HIS A 70 -23.49 4.15 2.88
C HIS A 70 -24.45 5.04 2.07
N ALA A 71 -23.92 5.84 1.14
CA ALA A 71 -24.75 6.69 0.30
C ALA A 71 -25.64 5.88 -0.67
N LEU A 72 -25.12 4.79 -1.23
CA LEU A 72 -25.87 3.93 -2.13
C LEU A 72 -27.03 3.24 -1.42
N ASP A 73 -26.77 2.63 -0.26
CA ASP A 73 -27.76 1.90 0.54
C ASP A 73 -28.83 2.81 1.14
N ALA A 74 -28.47 4.06 1.45
CA ALA A 74 -29.42 5.07 1.91
C ALA A 74 -30.26 5.66 0.77
N GLY A 75 -30.09 5.21 -0.48
CA GLY A 75 -30.72 5.82 -1.65
C GLY A 75 -30.28 7.27 -1.90
N GLY A 76 -29.16 7.70 -1.30
CA GLY A 76 -28.61 9.04 -1.37
C GLY A 76 -27.84 9.31 -2.67
N ALA A 77 -27.37 10.54 -2.83
CA ALA A 77 -26.51 10.93 -3.95
C ALA A 77 -25.08 10.41 -3.77
N MET A 78 -24.39 10.15 -4.90
CA MET A 78 -22.99 9.73 -4.87
C MET A 78 -22.12 10.79 -4.17
N PRO A 79 -21.16 10.39 -3.32
CA PRO A 79 -20.22 11.32 -2.69
C PRO A 79 -19.51 12.22 -3.72
N SER A 80 -19.31 13.50 -3.37
CA SER A 80 -18.66 14.48 -4.25
C SER A 80 -17.24 14.04 -4.64
N LEU A 81 -17.01 13.89 -5.95
CA LEU A 81 -15.71 13.51 -6.51
C LEU A 81 -14.64 14.59 -6.30
N GLY A 82 -15.02 15.87 -6.34
CA GLY A 82 -14.10 16.97 -6.06
C GLY A 82 -13.60 16.93 -4.61
N HIS A 83 -14.51 16.74 -3.65
CA HIS A 83 -14.13 16.59 -2.25
C HIS A 83 -13.30 15.33 -1.99
N TYR A 84 -13.62 14.24 -2.68
CA TYR A 84 -12.85 13.01 -2.65
C TYR A 84 -11.41 13.24 -3.16
N ALA A 85 -11.27 13.82 -4.36
CA ALA A 85 -9.98 14.09 -4.99
C ALA A 85 -9.10 15.02 -4.15
N ILE A 86 -9.64 16.14 -3.65
CA ILE A 86 -8.91 17.08 -2.79
C ILE A 86 -8.35 16.36 -1.54
N ARG A 87 -9.17 15.54 -0.86
CA ARG A 87 -8.73 14.82 0.34
C ARG A 87 -7.71 13.73 0.05
N ARG A 88 -7.68 13.16 -1.16
CA ARG A 88 -6.66 12.16 -1.56
C ARG A 88 -5.37 12.84 -1.96
N LEU A 89 -5.44 13.88 -2.79
CA LEU A 89 -4.26 14.66 -3.19
C LEU A 89 -3.58 15.28 -1.97
N ALA A 90 -4.35 15.91 -1.07
CA ALA A 90 -3.79 16.48 0.16
C ALA A 90 -3.11 15.44 1.07
N ARG A 91 -3.51 14.17 0.99
CA ARG A 91 -2.93 13.08 1.80
C ARG A 91 -1.65 12.52 1.18
N ILE A 92 -1.61 12.34 -0.13
CA ILE A 92 -0.53 11.60 -0.81
C ILE A 92 0.49 12.55 -1.46
N ALA A 93 0.02 13.56 -2.18
CA ALA A 93 0.88 14.33 -3.08
C ALA A 93 2.04 15.09 -2.40
N PRO A 94 1.85 15.81 -1.27
CA PRO A 94 2.94 16.58 -0.68
C PRO A 94 4.13 15.71 -0.25
N GLY A 95 3.86 14.65 0.52
CA GLY A 95 4.89 13.75 0.99
C GLY A 95 5.55 13.00 -0.17
N PHE A 96 4.74 12.46 -1.09
CA PHE A 96 5.26 11.74 -2.24
C PHE A 96 6.13 12.60 -3.16
N TRP A 97 5.70 13.83 -3.49
CA TRP A 97 6.48 14.73 -4.32
C TRP A 97 7.80 15.09 -3.65
N VAL A 98 7.80 15.45 -2.37
CA VAL A 98 9.03 15.77 -1.64
C VAL A 98 9.97 14.56 -1.58
N ALA A 99 9.48 13.37 -1.21
CA ALA A 99 10.31 12.16 -1.15
C ALA A 99 10.87 11.79 -2.52
N THR A 100 10.06 11.86 -3.58
CA THR A 100 10.48 11.61 -4.97
C THR A 100 11.53 12.63 -5.41
N SER A 101 11.35 13.92 -5.14
CA SER A 101 12.32 14.96 -5.50
C SER A 101 13.63 14.81 -4.73
N VAL A 102 13.58 14.48 -3.43
CA VAL A 102 14.79 14.22 -2.64
C VAL A 102 15.51 12.99 -3.19
N SER A 103 14.80 11.89 -3.46
CA SER A 103 15.37 10.68 -4.05
C SER A 103 15.96 10.93 -5.44
N PHE A 104 15.34 11.76 -6.28
CA PHE A 104 15.88 12.18 -7.57
C PHE A 104 17.19 12.94 -7.40
N VAL A 105 17.24 13.93 -6.49
CA VAL A 105 18.47 14.68 -6.19
C VAL A 105 19.57 13.75 -5.67
N LEU A 106 19.25 12.84 -4.74
CA LEU A 106 20.21 11.86 -4.21
C LEU A 106 20.71 10.88 -5.28
N SER A 107 19.88 10.56 -6.27
CA SER A 107 20.30 9.74 -7.41
C SER A 107 21.42 10.41 -8.20
N LEU A 108 21.37 11.74 -8.36
CA LEU A 108 22.40 12.51 -9.06
C LEU A 108 23.63 12.79 -8.18
N THR A 109 23.43 13.09 -6.89
CA THR A 109 24.51 13.55 -6.01
C THR A 109 25.18 12.41 -5.24
N LEU A 110 24.41 11.60 -4.51
CA LEU A 110 24.91 10.53 -3.65
C LEU A 110 25.26 9.28 -4.45
N LEU A 111 24.43 8.90 -5.42
CA LEU A 111 24.68 7.74 -6.28
C LEU A 111 25.53 8.08 -7.51
N ALA A 112 25.82 9.38 -7.73
CA ALA A 112 26.60 9.90 -8.86
C ALA A 112 26.09 9.41 -10.23
N LEU A 113 24.78 9.19 -10.38
CA LEU A 113 24.19 8.74 -11.64
C LEU A 113 24.13 9.91 -12.64
N PRO A 114 24.39 9.66 -13.93
CA PRO A 114 24.27 10.69 -14.95
C PRO A 114 22.82 11.12 -15.11
N LEU A 115 22.60 12.42 -15.37
CA LEU A 115 21.29 12.94 -15.74
C LEU A 115 20.94 12.50 -17.17
N THR A 116 20.18 11.42 -17.30
CA THR A 116 19.72 10.91 -18.59
C THR A 116 18.28 11.36 -18.91
N PRO A 117 17.89 11.45 -20.18
CA PRO A 117 16.49 11.70 -20.55
C PRO A 117 15.53 10.68 -19.94
N GLU A 118 15.95 9.42 -19.82
CA GLU A 118 15.16 8.35 -19.19
C GLU A 118 14.90 8.63 -17.71
N LEU A 119 15.92 9.02 -16.95
CA LEU A 119 15.77 9.36 -15.54
C LEU A 119 14.84 10.57 -15.35
N VAL A 120 14.91 11.57 -16.24
CA VAL A 120 14.00 12.73 -16.24
C VAL A 120 12.56 12.31 -16.53
N VAL A 121 12.34 11.46 -17.55
CA VAL A 121 11.00 10.97 -17.90
C VAL A 121 10.40 10.15 -16.76
N ARG A 122 11.19 9.30 -16.10
CA ARG A 122 10.77 8.55 -14.91
C ARG A 122 10.34 9.46 -13.78
N TYR A 123 11.14 10.48 -13.48
CA TYR A 123 10.86 11.46 -12.43
C TYR A 123 9.57 12.24 -12.71
N ILE A 124 9.43 12.79 -13.92
CA ILE A 124 8.23 13.53 -14.33
C ILE A 124 6.99 12.61 -14.30
N SER A 125 7.11 11.39 -14.81
CA SER A 125 6.01 10.42 -14.77
C SER A 125 5.63 10.07 -13.32
N GLY A 126 6.60 9.98 -12.42
CA GLY A 126 6.38 9.86 -10.99
C GLY A 126 5.57 11.02 -10.43
N LEU A 127 6.02 12.26 -10.62
CA LEU A 127 5.33 13.47 -10.14
C LEU A 127 3.88 13.58 -10.64
N LEU A 128 3.60 13.09 -11.85
CA LEU A 128 2.28 13.06 -12.46
C LEU A 128 1.43 11.84 -12.05
N PHE A 129 1.96 10.93 -11.23
CA PHE A 129 1.35 9.63 -10.86
C PHE A 129 1.05 8.72 -12.07
N MET A 130 1.92 8.74 -13.08
CA MET A 130 1.77 7.99 -14.34
C MET A 130 2.91 7.00 -14.63
N SER A 131 3.83 6.78 -13.68
CA SER A 131 4.99 5.89 -13.86
C SER A 131 4.63 4.41 -14.11
N GLN A 132 3.48 3.97 -13.62
CA GLN A 132 3.00 2.58 -13.58
C GLN A 132 2.61 1.96 -14.93
N TRP A 133 2.45 2.78 -15.97
CA TRP A 133 1.90 2.32 -17.25
C TRP A 133 2.92 1.73 -18.21
N HIS A 134 4.22 1.87 -17.92
CA HIS A 134 5.29 1.34 -18.75
C HIS A 134 6.49 0.93 -17.90
N TRP A 135 7.14 -0.19 -18.25
CA TRP A 135 8.25 -0.75 -17.46
C TRP A 135 9.41 0.24 -17.30
N ARG A 136 9.69 1.02 -18.36
CA ARG A 136 10.72 2.10 -18.34
C ARG A 136 10.51 3.16 -17.27
N THR A 137 9.25 3.47 -17.00
CA THR A 137 8.87 4.52 -16.04
C THR A 137 8.58 3.96 -14.65
N PHE A 138 8.33 2.65 -14.54
CA PHE A 138 7.77 1.95 -13.38
C PHE A 138 8.33 2.43 -12.03
N PHE A 139 9.67 2.48 -11.94
CA PHE A 139 10.39 3.07 -10.82
C PHE A 139 10.66 4.55 -11.10
N PRO A 140 10.00 5.49 -10.39
CA PRO A 140 10.09 6.91 -10.72
C PRO A 140 11.48 7.52 -10.45
N VAL A 141 12.28 6.89 -9.58
CA VAL A 141 13.61 7.32 -9.16
C VAL A 141 14.50 6.11 -8.85
N GLU A 142 15.82 6.32 -8.72
CA GLU A 142 16.80 5.24 -8.46
C GLU A 142 17.05 5.01 -6.97
N ALA A 143 17.19 6.09 -6.18
CA ALA A 143 17.51 5.98 -4.76
C ALA A 143 16.34 5.54 -3.86
N ASP A 144 15.14 5.37 -4.42
CA ASP A 144 13.95 4.88 -3.69
C ASP A 144 13.02 4.10 -4.63
N GLY A 145 13.36 2.83 -4.86
CA GLY A 145 12.54 1.92 -5.65
C GLY A 145 11.09 1.80 -5.14
N PRO A 146 10.84 1.62 -3.82
CA PRO A 146 9.50 1.44 -3.26
C PRO A 146 8.43 2.50 -3.59
N LEU A 147 8.82 3.69 -4.04
CA LEU A 147 7.88 4.72 -4.51
C LEU A 147 7.01 4.28 -5.70
N TRP A 148 7.35 3.19 -6.40
CA TRP A 148 6.59 2.64 -7.52
C TRP A 148 5.09 2.38 -7.20
N SER A 149 4.74 2.03 -5.96
CA SER A 149 3.38 1.60 -5.63
C SER A 149 2.38 2.76 -5.48
N ILE A 150 2.86 4.00 -5.25
CA ILE A 150 1.99 5.15 -5.02
C ILE A 150 1.20 5.52 -6.28
N PRO A 151 1.79 5.57 -7.49
CA PRO A 151 1.03 5.77 -8.73
C PRO A 151 0.02 4.64 -9.04
N PHE A 152 0.30 3.40 -8.64
CA PHE A 152 -0.68 2.30 -8.68
C PHE A 152 -1.87 2.58 -7.74
N GLU A 153 -1.61 3.08 -6.53
CA GLU A 153 -2.65 3.43 -5.56
C GLU A 153 -3.51 4.60 -6.08
N VAL A 154 -2.90 5.62 -6.66
CA VAL A 154 -3.62 6.75 -7.29
C VAL A 154 -4.50 6.27 -8.45
N THR A 155 -4.04 5.31 -9.25
CA THR A 155 -4.89 4.70 -10.29
C THR A 155 -6.11 4.03 -9.68
N SER A 156 -5.93 3.30 -8.57
CA SER A 156 -7.03 2.68 -7.84
C SER A 156 -8.03 3.71 -7.29
N TYR A 157 -7.54 4.87 -6.85
CA TYR A 157 -8.41 5.96 -6.41
C TYR A 157 -9.27 6.53 -7.52
N VAL A 158 -8.81 6.50 -8.78
CA VAL A 158 -9.57 6.93 -9.96
C VAL A 158 -10.56 5.84 -10.40
N LEU A 159 -10.16 4.58 -10.39
CA LEU A 159 -11.01 3.45 -10.79
C LEU A 159 -12.15 3.19 -9.80
N LEU A 160 -11.95 3.45 -8.51
CA LEU A 160 -12.98 3.28 -7.48
C LEU A 160 -14.30 4.03 -7.79
N PRO A 161 -14.30 5.37 -7.99
CA PRO A 161 -15.53 6.08 -8.33
C PRO A 161 -16.08 5.67 -9.69
N VAL A 162 -15.27 5.23 -10.66
CA VAL A 162 -15.77 4.68 -11.94
C VAL A 162 -16.61 3.42 -11.69
N GLY A 163 -16.12 2.50 -10.84
CA GLY A 163 -16.88 1.33 -10.42
C GLY A 163 -18.20 1.71 -9.74
N PHE A 164 -18.17 2.64 -8.79
CA PHE A 164 -19.39 3.09 -8.11
C PHE A 164 -20.34 3.85 -9.03
N PHE A 165 -19.84 4.61 -10.00
CA PHE A 165 -20.68 5.33 -10.94
C PHE A 165 -21.65 4.39 -11.67
N VAL A 166 -21.18 3.21 -12.08
CA VAL A 166 -22.03 2.16 -12.66
C VAL A 166 -23.13 1.73 -11.69
N LEU A 167 -22.79 1.50 -10.41
CA LEU A 167 -23.74 1.10 -9.37
C LEU A 167 -24.80 2.18 -9.10
N PHE A 168 -24.40 3.45 -8.98
CA PHE A 168 -25.31 4.58 -8.72
C PHE A 168 -26.26 4.88 -9.89
N ARG A 169 -25.92 4.47 -11.12
CA ARG A 169 -26.77 4.65 -12.31
C ARG A 169 -27.87 3.61 -12.44
N LEU A 170 -27.82 2.52 -11.68
CA LEU A 170 -28.81 1.44 -11.75
C LEU A 170 -29.80 1.56 -10.57
N PRO A 171 -31.06 2.00 -10.79
CA PRO A 171 -32.02 2.25 -9.71
C PRO A 171 -32.31 1.02 -8.84
N LEU A 172 -32.32 -0.17 -9.45
CA LEU A 172 -32.55 -1.44 -8.75
C LEU A 172 -31.49 -1.72 -7.66
N LEU A 173 -30.23 -1.33 -7.90
CA LEU A 173 -29.14 -1.56 -6.95
C LEU A 173 -29.24 -0.64 -5.73
N ARG A 174 -29.88 0.53 -5.87
CA ARG A 174 -30.12 1.48 -4.77
C ARG A 174 -31.21 1.01 -3.82
N GLN A 175 -32.12 0.15 -4.29
CA GLN A 175 -33.23 -0.37 -3.50
C GLN A 175 -32.93 -1.75 -2.89
N ARG A 176 -31.95 -2.48 -3.44
CA ARG A 176 -31.62 -3.84 -3.00
C ARG A 176 -30.12 -3.99 -2.69
N PRO A 177 -29.69 -3.71 -1.44
CA PRO A 177 -28.29 -3.69 -1.03
C PRO A 177 -27.49 -4.95 -1.41
N PHE A 178 -28.11 -6.13 -1.32
CA PHE A 178 -27.48 -7.40 -1.71
C PHE A 178 -27.08 -7.44 -3.19
N PHE A 179 -27.97 -7.01 -4.09
CA PHE A 179 -27.68 -6.98 -5.53
C PHE A 179 -26.57 -5.97 -5.87
N ALA A 180 -26.42 -4.89 -5.09
CA ALA A 180 -25.32 -3.96 -5.29
C ALA A 180 -23.94 -4.60 -5.02
N ARG A 181 -23.83 -5.52 -4.05
CA ARG A 181 -22.58 -6.27 -3.79
C ARG A 181 -22.35 -7.32 -4.87
N ALA A 182 -23.40 -7.98 -5.34
CA ALA A 182 -23.31 -8.87 -6.49
C ALA A 182 -22.84 -8.12 -7.76
N ALA A 183 -23.34 -6.91 -8.00
CA ALA A 183 -22.86 -6.06 -9.09
C ALA A 183 -21.39 -5.66 -8.92
N TRP A 184 -20.93 -5.45 -7.68
CA TRP A 184 -19.51 -5.19 -7.42
C TRP A 184 -18.62 -6.41 -7.67
N LEU A 185 -19.12 -7.63 -7.43
CA LEU A 185 -18.43 -8.85 -7.87
C LEU A 185 -18.29 -8.89 -9.40
N CYS A 186 -19.29 -8.41 -10.15
CA CYS A 186 -19.16 -8.24 -11.60
C CYS A 186 -18.09 -7.20 -11.97
N VAL A 187 -17.98 -6.09 -11.24
CA VAL A 187 -16.88 -5.11 -11.43
C VAL A 187 -15.52 -5.79 -11.23
N ILE A 188 -15.37 -6.58 -10.16
CA ILE A 188 -14.14 -7.35 -9.92
C ILE A 188 -13.89 -8.34 -11.07
N ALA A 189 -14.90 -9.06 -11.54
CA ALA A 189 -14.77 -9.99 -12.66
C ALA A 189 -14.29 -9.30 -13.95
N VAL A 190 -14.84 -8.11 -14.27
CA VAL A 190 -14.40 -7.30 -15.41
C VAL A 190 -12.96 -6.85 -15.26
N VAL A 191 -12.55 -6.43 -14.06
CA VAL A 191 -11.16 -6.04 -13.75
C VAL A 191 -10.21 -7.22 -13.92
N LEU A 192 -10.59 -8.41 -13.45
CA LEU A 192 -9.78 -9.63 -13.62
C LEU A 192 -9.69 -10.05 -15.09
N LEU A 193 -10.75 -9.89 -15.87
CA LEU A 193 -10.72 -10.13 -17.31
C LEU A 193 -9.79 -9.12 -18.00
N ALA A 194 -9.86 -7.83 -17.64
CA ALA A 194 -8.98 -6.80 -18.17
C ALA A 194 -7.50 -7.07 -17.81
N HIS A 195 -7.22 -7.50 -16.57
CA HIS A 195 -5.90 -7.96 -16.15
C HIS A 195 -5.40 -9.11 -17.03
N LEU A 196 -6.24 -10.13 -17.26
CA LEU A 196 -5.89 -11.24 -18.16
C LEU A 196 -5.64 -10.79 -19.60
N MET A 197 -6.38 -9.81 -20.11
CA MET A 197 -6.11 -9.22 -21.41
C MET A 197 -4.77 -8.49 -21.42
N ILE A 198 -4.40 -7.80 -20.34
CA ILE A 198 -3.09 -7.14 -20.23
C ILE A 198 -1.96 -8.17 -20.27
N LEU A 199 -2.07 -9.27 -19.52
CA LEU A 199 -1.06 -10.33 -19.54
C LEU A 199 -0.86 -10.93 -20.94
N ARG A 200 -1.94 -11.03 -21.73
CA ARG A 200 -1.88 -11.61 -23.09
C ARG A 200 -1.39 -10.61 -24.14
N LEU A 201 -1.84 -9.36 -24.07
CA LEU A 201 -1.61 -8.35 -25.11
C LEU A 201 -0.29 -7.58 -24.90
N PHE A 202 0.20 -7.48 -23.67
CA PHE A 202 1.39 -6.71 -23.31
C PHE A 202 2.47 -7.58 -22.67
N ALA A 203 2.56 -8.85 -23.08
CA ALA A 203 3.70 -9.70 -22.74
C ALA A 203 5.00 -9.06 -23.26
N LEU A 204 6.03 -9.02 -22.40
CA LEU A 204 7.33 -8.42 -22.73
C LEU A 204 8.33 -9.51 -23.12
N ASP A 205 9.32 -9.15 -23.93
CA ASP A 205 10.48 -9.99 -24.23
C ASP A 205 11.36 -10.23 -22.98
N ASP A 206 12.29 -11.17 -23.09
CA ASP A 206 13.24 -11.52 -22.01
C ASP A 206 14.55 -10.72 -22.09
N ILE A 207 14.69 -9.79 -23.04
CA ILE A 207 15.93 -9.03 -23.23
C ILE A 207 16.06 -8.00 -22.11
N GLY A 208 17.11 -8.13 -21.29
CA GLY A 208 17.34 -7.25 -20.14
C GLY A 208 16.29 -7.41 -19.03
N ARG A 209 15.63 -8.58 -18.96
CA ARG A 209 14.68 -8.93 -17.90
C ARG A 209 15.43 -9.46 -16.66
N GLY A 210 15.02 -9.00 -15.47
CA GLY A 210 15.53 -9.48 -14.19
C GLY A 210 16.32 -8.45 -13.40
N TRP A 211 16.39 -8.64 -12.09
CA TRP A 211 17.03 -7.71 -11.15
C TRP A 211 18.53 -7.52 -11.34
N ALA A 212 19.20 -8.42 -12.06
CA ALA A 212 20.59 -8.27 -12.46
C ALA A 212 20.83 -7.05 -13.36
N TYR A 213 19.79 -6.58 -14.07
CA TYR A 213 19.82 -5.37 -14.90
C TYR A 213 19.28 -4.13 -14.17
N GLY A 214 19.35 -4.12 -12.84
CA GLY A 214 18.88 -3.02 -12.01
C GLY A 214 17.37 -2.86 -11.98
N LEU A 215 16.90 -1.65 -11.61
CA LEU A 215 15.46 -1.38 -11.47
C LEU A 215 14.69 -1.56 -12.77
N GLN A 216 15.30 -1.26 -13.92
CA GLN A 216 14.64 -1.42 -15.22
C GLN A 216 14.41 -2.89 -15.59
N GLY A 217 15.39 -3.75 -15.34
CA GLY A 217 15.22 -5.18 -15.51
C GLY A 217 14.25 -5.78 -14.50
N GLY A 218 14.26 -5.30 -13.25
CA GLY A 218 13.24 -5.65 -12.24
C GLY A 218 11.83 -5.22 -12.65
N ALA A 219 11.67 -4.04 -13.26
CA ALA A 219 10.38 -3.59 -13.78
C ALA A 219 9.88 -4.47 -14.93
N LYS A 220 10.79 -4.89 -15.83
CA LYS A 220 10.48 -5.89 -16.87
C LYS A 220 10.13 -7.25 -16.30
N GLU A 221 10.79 -7.68 -15.21
CA GLU A 221 10.47 -8.93 -14.51
C GLU A 221 9.05 -8.90 -13.94
N TRP A 222 8.67 -7.76 -13.36
CA TRP A 222 7.36 -7.56 -12.76
C TRP A 222 6.24 -7.33 -13.76
N MET A 223 6.46 -6.56 -14.83
CA MET A 223 5.44 -6.35 -15.87
C MET A 223 5.37 -7.54 -16.85
N PRO A 224 4.17 -7.93 -17.31
CA PRO A 224 2.87 -7.28 -17.10
C PRO A 224 2.12 -7.73 -15.83
N ASN A 225 2.66 -8.65 -15.02
CA ASN A 225 1.98 -9.17 -13.81
C ASN A 225 1.67 -8.07 -12.79
N TYR A 226 2.64 -7.17 -12.56
CA TYR A 226 2.44 -5.92 -11.83
C TYR A 226 1.90 -4.87 -12.78
N ASN A 227 0.58 -4.78 -12.89
CA ASN A 227 -0.10 -3.71 -13.61
C ASN A 227 -1.18 -3.05 -12.75
N PRO A 228 -1.57 -1.80 -13.05
CA PRO A 228 -2.50 -1.04 -12.21
C PRO A 228 -3.89 -1.68 -12.08
N ILE A 229 -4.31 -2.45 -13.09
CA ILE A 229 -5.63 -3.10 -13.14
C ILE A 229 -5.65 -4.31 -12.20
N GLY A 230 -4.61 -5.15 -12.21
CA GLY A 230 -4.46 -6.26 -11.26
C GLY A 230 -4.41 -5.77 -9.81
N PHE A 231 -3.71 -4.66 -9.54
CA PHE A 231 -3.68 -4.04 -8.21
C PHE A 231 -5.03 -3.43 -7.81
N PHE A 232 -5.79 -2.90 -8.77
CA PHE A 232 -7.16 -2.47 -8.51
C PHE A 232 -8.07 -3.66 -8.12
N ALA A 233 -7.80 -4.89 -8.57
CA ALA A 233 -8.54 -6.06 -8.09
C ALA A 233 -8.32 -6.30 -6.58
N VAL A 234 -7.08 -6.17 -6.09
CA VAL A 234 -6.74 -6.23 -4.65
C VAL A 234 -7.48 -5.13 -3.88
N PHE A 235 -7.46 -3.91 -4.39
CA PHE A 235 -8.18 -2.77 -3.84
C PHE A 235 -9.70 -3.00 -3.82
N ALA A 236 -10.26 -3.56 -4.90
CA ALA A 236 -11.68 -3.81 -5.05
C ALA A 236 -12.21 -4.90 -4.10
N LEU A 237 -11.36 -5.85 -3.67
CA LEU A 237 -11.70 -6.77 -2.57
C LEU A 237 -11.88 -6.02 -1.24
N GLY A 238 -11.01 -5.05 -0.95
CA GLY A 238 -11.21 -4.15 0.18
C GLY A 238 -12.50 -3.34 0.08
N ALA A 239 -12.79 -2.80 -1.12
CA ALA A 239 -14.04 -2.09 -1.38
C ALA A 239 -15.27 -2.98 -1.19
N LEU A 240 -15.23 -4.24 -1.64
CA LEU A 240 -16.30 -5.22 -1.41
C LEU A 240 -16.48 -5.48 0.09
N ALA A 241 -15.38 -5.66 0.81
CA ALA A 241 -15.41 -5.91 2.25
C ALA A 241 -16.04 -4.75 3.02
N ALA A 242 -15.82 -3.50 2.62
CA ALA A 242 -16.56 -2.36 3.17
C ALA A 242 -18.05 -2.43 2.84
N GLY A 243 -18.40 -2.89 1.64
CA GLY A 243 -19.80 -3.12 1.27
C GLY A 243 -20.47 -4.17 2.16
N ILE A 244 -19.74 -5.24 2.50
CA ILE A 244 -20.22 -6.26 3.44
C ILE A 244 -20.34 -5.68 4.86
N GLU A 245 -19.33 -4.95 5.33
CA GLU A 245 -19.32 -4.32 6.66
C GLU A 245 -20.51 -3.38 6.86
N VAL A 246 -20.85 -2.55 5.87
CA VAL A 246 -21.99 -1.64 5.95
C VAL A 246 -23.34 -2.37 6.07
N MET A 247 -23.44 -3.62 5.59
CA MET A 247 -24.66 -4.43 5.76
C MET A 247 -24.76 -5.09 7.14
N LEU A 248 -23.64 -5.20 7.86
CA LEU A 248 -23.64 -5.83 9.17
C LEU A 248 -24.27 -4.89 10.21
N PRO A 249 -25.10 -5.41 11.13
CA PRO A 249 -25.64 -4.60 12.20
C PRO A 249 -24.50 -4.08 13.08
N ALA A 250 -24.69 -2.90 13.68
CA ALA A 250 -23.74 -2.27 14.61
C ALA A 250 -23.69 -3.00 15.98
N ARG A 251 -23.55 -4.33 15.96
CA ARG A 251 -23.39 -5.21 17.11
C ARG A 251 -21.95 -5.70 17.18
N ARG A 252 -21.42 -5.74 18.40
CA ARG A 252 -20.10 -6.30 18.69
C ARG A 252 -20.25 -7.71 19.26
N SER A 253 -19.39 -8.63 18.86
CA SER A 253 -19.49 -10.05 19.24
C SER A 253 -18.12 -10.71 19.36
N PRO A 254 -17.92 -11.65 20.31
CA PRO A 254 -16.69 -12.44 20.41
C PRO A 254 -16.41 -13.29 19.17
N TRP A 255 -17.45 -13.64 18.40
CA TRP A 255 -17.29 -14.35 17.12
C TRP A 255 -16.49 -13.53 16.10
N PHE A 256 -16.59 -12.20 16.14
CA PHE A 256 -15.77 -11.33 15.30
C PHE A 256 -14.32 -11.26 15.80
N ASP A 257 -14.06 -11.40 17.11
CA ASP A 257 -12.70 -11.55 17.60
C ASP A 257 -12.06 -12.86 17.08
N ALA A 258 -12.80 -13.98 17.14
CA ALA A 258 -12.34 -15.27 16.62
C ALA A 258 -12.11 -15.24 15.09
N ALA A 259 -13.04 -14.65 14.33
CA ALA A 259 -12.91 -14.48 12.89
C ALA A 259 -11.71 -13.60 12.52
N ALA A 260 -11.46 -12.52 13.27
CA ALA A 260 -10.28 -11.68 13.08
C ALA A 260 -8.97 -12.44 13.36
N LEU A 261 -8.90 -13.21 14.45
CA LEU A 261 -7.72 -14.03 14.76
C LEU A 261 -7.46 -15.09 13.68
N LEU A 262 -8.51 -15.78 13.22
CA LEU A 262 -8.40 -16.74 12.13
C LEU A 262 -7.92 -16.07 10.84
N ALA A 263 -8.48 -14.91 10.50
CA ALA A 263 -8.07 -14.17 9.31
C ALA A 263 -6.60 -13.71 9.38
N VAL A 264 -6.16 -13.22 10.53
CA VAL A 264 -4.75 -12.88 10.78
C VAL A 264 -3.85 -14.13 10.70
N ALA A 265 -4.30 -15.27 11.24
CA ALA A 265 -3.57 -16.53 11.15
C ALA A 265 -3.45 -17.04 9.71
N VAL A 266 -4.51 -16.95 8.90
CA VAL A 266 -4.49 -17.29 7.46
C VAL A 266 -3.52 -16.37 6.71
N ALA A 267 -3.55 -15.06 6.98
CA ALA A 267 -2.62 -14.12 6.37
C ALA A 267 -1.16 -14.44 6.76
N ALA A 268 -0.89 -14.69 8.04
CA ALA A 268 0.43 -15.06 8.54
C ALA A 268 0.91 -16.40 7.95
N TYR A 269 0.05 -17.41 7.90
CA TYR A 269 0.35 -18.70 7.28
C TYR A 269 0.70 -18.54 5.80
N ARG A 270 -0.03 -17.68 5.07
CA ARG A 270 0.27 -17.40 3.67
C ARG A 270 1.66 -16.78 3.50
N LEU A 271 2.09 -15.89 4.39
CA LEU A 271 3.47 -15.36 4.41
C LEU A 271 4.47 -16.48 4.68
N LEU A 272 4.22 -17.35 5.67
CA LEU A 272 5.13 -18.43 6.05
C LEU A 272 5.42 -19.43 4.92
N ILE A 273 4.45 -19.71 4.05
CA ILE A 273 4.63 -20.64 2.93
C ILE A 273 5.13 -19.97 1.64
N SER A 274 5.14 -18.64 1.57
CA SER A 274 5.55 -17.90 0.37
C SER A 274 7.03 -18.05 0.00
N PRO A 275 7.99 -18.20 0.95
CA PRO A 275 9.37 -18.52 0.62
C PRO A 275 9.58 -19.78 -0.24
N GLY A 276 8.62 -20.70 -0.28
CA GLY A 276 8.67 -21.87 -1.16
C GLY A 276 8.34 -21.58 -2.64
N GLY A 277 7.98 -20.34 -3.00
CA GLY A 277 7.62 -19.92 -4.36
C GLY A 277 8.46 -18.72 -4.85
N SER A 278 7.91 -17.92 -5.78
CA SER A 278 8.57 -16.69 -6.24
C SER A 278 8.65 -15.63 -5.12
N ALA A 279 9.63 -14.73 -5.20
CA ALA A 279 9.83 -13.66 -4.21
C ALA A 279 8.64 -12.67 -4.13
N GLU A 280 7.87 -12.58 -5.22
CA GLU A 280 6.65 -11.78 -5.35
C GLU A 280 5.42 -12.46 -4.76
N GLY A 281 5.53 -13.76 -4.46
CA GLY A 281 4.45 -14.58 -3.92
C GLY A 281 3.23 -14.63 -4.85
N TYR A 282 3.43 -14.77 -6.16
CA TYR A 282 2.34 -14.76 -7.14
C TYR A 282 1.22 -15.74 -6.77
N GLY A 283 -0.02 -15.25 -6.87
CA GLY A 283 -1.22 -16.02 -6.61
C GLY A 283 -1.97 -16.37 -7.90
N TRP A 284 -3.29 -16.50 -7.76
CA TRP A 284 -4.19 -16.73 -8.88
C TRP A 284 -4.08 -15.60 -9.92
N LEU A 285 -4.11 -15.97 -11.21
CA LEU A 285 -3.95 -15.07 -12.36
C LEU A 285 -2.64 -14.27 -12.36
N HIS A 286 -1.59 -14.78 -11.70
CA HIS A 286 -0.29 -14.11 -11.54
C HIS A 286 -0.36 -12.72 -10.88
N ILE A 287 -1.42 -12.44 -10.11
CA ILE A 287 -1.48 -11.23 -9.28
C ILE A 287 -0.58 -11.46 -8.05
N PRO A 288 0.29 -10.50 -7.68
CA PRO A 288 1.25 -10.68 -6.59
C PRO A 288 0.60 -10.80 -5.21
N TYR A 289 1.43 -11.05 -4.20
CA TYR A 289 1.05 -11.03 -2.79
C TYR A 289 -0.02 -12.05 -2.41
N GLY A 290 0.05 -13.25 -2.99
CA GLY A 290 -0.81 -14.37 -2.64
C GLY A 290 -2.28 -14.16 -2.97
N PHE A 291 -2.58 -13.38 -4.00
CA PHE A 291 -3.95 -13.14 -4.45
C PHE A 291 -4.69 -14.47 -4.79
N PRO A 292 -5.99 -14.60 -4.47
CA PRO A 292 -6.82 -13.69 -3.68
C PRO A 292 -6.74 -13.96 -2.18
N VAL A 293 -6.11 -15.06 -1.74
CA VAL A 293 -6.19 -15.59 -0.38
C VAL A 293 -5.71 -14.57 0.66
N PHE A 294 -4.51 -14.00 0.46
CA PHE A 294 -3.98 -13.02 1.42
C PHE A 294 -4.79 -11.71 1.45
N PRO A 295 -5.11 -11.07 0.30
CA PRO A 295 -6.02 -9.91 0.29
C PRO A 295 -7.39 -10.18 0.92
N LEU A 296 -7.98 -11.36 0.67
CA LEU A 296 -9.26 -11.75 1.28
C LEU A 296 -9.13 -11.92 2.80
N ALA A 297 -8.05 -12.54 3.28
CA ALA A 297 -7.79 -12.64 4.71
C ALA A 297 -7.67 -11.26 5.37
N VAL A 298 -6.98 -10.31 4.74
CA VAL A 298 -6.89 -8.92 5.23
C VAL A 298 -8.25 -8.22 5.21
N ALA A 299 -9.03 -8.40 4.14
CA ALA A 299 -10.38 -7.87 4.02
C ALA A 299 -11.31 -8.42 5.11
N THR A 300 -11.27 -9.73 5.37
CA THR A 300 -12.01 -10.39 6.46
C THR A 300 -11.55 -9.89 7.82
N ALA A 301 -10.26 -9.67 8.03
CA ALA A 301 -9.73 -9.09 9.26
C ALA A 301 -10.26 -7.67 9.48
N LEU A 302 -10.36 -6.82 8.44
CA LEU A 302 -10.92 -5.47 8.56
C LEU A 302 -12.38 -5.47 9.00
N VAL A 303 -13.21 -6.29 8.34
CA VAL A 303 -14.64 -6.44 8.68
C VAL A 303 -14.78 -6.99 10.10
N SER A 304 -13.99 -7.98 10.46
CA SER A 304 -14.09 -8.64 11.77
C SER A 304 -13.59 -7.72 12.89
N LEU A 305 -12.50 -6.99 12.69
CA LEU A 305 -11.97 -6.07 13.70
C LEU A 305 -12.89 -4.87 13.96
N SER A 306 -13.60 -4.35 12.95
CA SER A 306 -14.55 -3.25 13.13
C SER A 306 -15.75 -3.64 14.01
N HIS A 307 -16.15 -4.91 14.00
CA HIS A 307 -17.24 -5.48 14.82
C HIS A 307 -16.76 -6.31 16.03
N SER A 308 -15.45 -6.36 16.27
CA SER A 308 -14.87 -7.13 17.37
C SER A 308 -15.31 -6.62 18.75
N GLN A 309 -15.44 -7.52 19.73
CA GLN A 309 -15.80 -7.12 21.10
C GLN A 309 -14.62 -6.46 21.80
N ARG A 310 -13.41 -7.02 21.67
CA ARG A 310 -12.21 -6.60 22.40
C ARG A 310 -11.01 -6.34 21.49
N LEU A 311 -10.74 -7.25 20.56
CA LEU A 311 -9.50 -7.36 19.81
C LEU A 311 -9.17 -6.09 19.02
N GLY A 312 -10.12 -5.55 18.26
CA GLY A 312 -9.89 -4.33 17.47
C GLY A 312 -9.53 -3.12 18.35
N ARG A 313 -10.09 -3.03 19.56
CA ARG A 313 -9.74 -1.97 20.52
C ARG A 313 -8.38 -2.21 21.19
N LEU A 314 -8.04 -3.46 21.46
CA LEU A 314 -6.76 -3.86 22.03
C LEU A 314 -5.60 -3.60 21.05
N LEU A 315 -5.80 -3.97 19.79
CA LEU A 315 -4.81 -3.83 18.71
C LEU A 315 -4.60 -2.37 18.31
N ASP A 316 -5.66 -1.56 18.27
CA ASP A 316 -5.54 -0.11 18.09
C ASP A 316 -5.11 0.58 19.39
N ASN A 317 -4.02 0.13 20.02
CA ASN A 317 -3.44 0.80 21.18
C ASN A 317 -2.69 2.10 20.78
N ALA A 318 -2.21 2.87 21.76
CA ALA A 318 -1.58 4.16 21.50
C ALA A 318 -0.34 4.07 20.56
N PRO A 319 0.60 3.12 20.73
CA PRO A 319 1.69 2.90 19.79
C PRO A 319 1.23 2.66 18.34
N PHE A 320 0.33 1.70 18.11
CA PHE A 320 -0.13 1.38 16.76
C PHE A 320 -0.90 2.55 16.11
N ARG A 321 -1.69 3.30 16.87
CA ARG A 321 -2.33 4.53 16.36
C ARG A 321 -1.33 5.61 15.97
N TYR A 322 -0.21 5.72 16.68
CA TYR A 322 0.85 6.65 16.34
C TYR A 322 1.58 6.21 15.06
N ILE A 323 1.98 4.94 14.99
CA ILE A 323 2.63 4.37 13.80
C ILE A 323 1.72 4.51 12.58
N ALA A 324 0.43 4.18 12.71
CA ALA A 324 -0.56 4.33 11.65
C ALA A 324 -0.66 5.78 11.12
N LYS A 325 -0.53 6.77 12.01
CA LYS A 325 -0.58 8.20 11.66
C LYS A 325 0.59 8.59 10.74
N ILE A 326 1.81 8.17 11.10
CA ILE A 326 3.05 8.47 10.36
C ILE A 326 3.42 7.41 9.31
N SER A 327 2.58 6.38 9.13
CA SER A 327 2.85 5.22 8.26
C SER A 327 3.19 5.58 6.81
N PHE A 328 2.58 6.65 6.27
CA PHE A 328 2.90 7.14 4.93
C PHE A 328 4.34 7.66 4.87
N GLY A 329 4.75 8.47 5.85
CA GLY A 329 6.13 8.89 6.02
C GLY A 329 7.11 7.72 6.19
N ILE A 330 6.76 6.70 6.98
CA ILE A 330 7.60 5.49 7.13
C ILE A 330 7.80 4.84 5.76
N TYR A 331 6.72 4.68 5.00
CA TYR A 331 6.76 4.04 3.69
C TYR A 331 7.64 4.79 2.67
N ILE A 332 7.50 6.12 2.56
CA ILE A 332 8.19 6.92 1.52
C ILE A 332 9.61 7.35 1.89
N TRP A 333 10.03 7.24 3.15
CA TRP A 333 11.37 7.67 3.58
C TRP A 333 12.32 6.52 3.91
N GLN A 334 11.80 5.31 4.14
CA GLN A 334 12.63 4.18 4.59
C GLN A 334 13.78 3.83 3.63
N GLU A 335 13.53 3.81 2.32
CA GLU A 335 14.54 3.35 1.36
C GLU A 335 15.61 4.41 1.14
N ILE A 336 15.23 5.69 1.16
CA ILE A 336 16.17 6.82 1.16
C ILE A 336 17.14 6.70 2.34
N ILE A 337 16.62 6.42 3.55
CA ILE A 337 17.44 6.31 4.77
C ILE A 337 18.32 5.07 4.72
N LEU A 338 17.78 3.93 4.29
CA LEU A 338 18.55 2.69 4.06
C LEU A 338 19.70 2.91 3.09
N THR A 339 19.42 3.53 1.94
CA THR A 339 20.41 3.83 0.91
C THR A 339 21.47 4.81 1.42
N LEU A 340 21.07 5.82 2.20
CA LEU A 340 22.00 6.77 2.78
C LEU A 340 22.97 6.09 3.77
N ILE A 341 22.45 5.27 4.69
CA ILE A 341 23.27 4.53 5.64
C ILE A 341 24.26 3.63 4.89
N GLN A 342 23.78 2.85 3.92
CA GLN A 342 24.62 1.92 3.16
C GLN A 342 25.70 2.62 2.32
N ARG A 343 25.43 3.83 1.84
CA ARG A 343 26.39 4.63 1.07
C ARG A 343 27.43 5.33 1.94
N LEU A 344 27.03 5.82 3.11
CA LEU A 344 27.93 6.49 4.06
C LEU A 344 28.79 5.50 4.86
N ASP A 345 28.24 4.33 5.17
CA ASP A 345 28.92 3.23 5.83
C ASP A 345 28.71 1.94 5.03
N PRO A 346 29.61 1.62 4.08
CA PRO A 346 29.58 0.37 3.33
C PRO A 346 29.71 -0.89 4.21
N GLY A 347 30.20 -0.75 5.46
CA GLY A 347 30.29 -1.83 6.44
C GLY A 347 28.99 -2.10 7.19
N SER A 348 27.98 -1.23 7.05
CA SER A 348 26.68 -1.36 7.69
C SER A 348 25.94 -2.64 7.32
N PHE A 349 24.86 -2.93 8.06
CA PHE A 349 24.03 -4.12 7.90
C PHE A 349 24.79 -5.45 8.06
N GLY A 350 25.90 -5.42 8.81
CA GLY A 350 26.71 -6.60 9.09
C GLY A 350 27.76 -6.92 8.02
N ALA A 351 27.91 -6.09 6.99
CA ALA A 351 28.86 -6.35 5.90
C ALA A 351 30.31 -6.44 6.41
N SER A 352 30.75 -5.53 7.29
CA SER A 352 32.09 -5.54 7.90
C SER A 352 32.14 -6.19 9.28
N SER A 353 31.00 -6.62 9.82
CA SER A 353 30.94 -7.19 11.18
C SER A 353 31.40 -8.65 11.17
N GLU A 354 32.12 -9.07 12.22
CA GLU A 354 32.46 -10.49 12.45
C GLU A 354 31.17 -11.32 12.62
N ASN A 355 30.23 -10.80 13.41
CA ASN A 355 28.89 -11.37 13.53
C ASN A 355 27.89 -10.55 12.70
N VAL A 356 27.57 -11.05 11.52
CA VAL A 356 26.65 -10.38 10.57
C VAL A 356 25.30 -10.04 11.21
N VAL A 357 24.78 -10.89 12.09
CA VAL A 357 23.46 -10.70 12.73
C VAL A 357 23.51 -9.53 13.69
N THR A 358 24.55 -9.44 14.51
CA THR A 358 24.73 -8.33 15.46
C THR A 358 24.91 -7.00 14.71
N GLY A 359 25.79 -6.96 13.71
CA GLY A 359 25.99 -5.76 12.89
C GLY A 359 24.71 -5.34 12.16
N TRP A 360 23.95 -6.32 11.63
CA TRP A 360 22.66 -6.07 11.01
C TRP A 360 21.63 -5.51 11.99
N MET A 361 21.51 -6.06 13.20
CA MET A 361 20.58 -5.57 14.23
C MET A 361 20.91 -4.14 14.67
N GLN A 362 22.20 -3.80 14.79
CA GLN A 362 22.65 -2.44 15.11
C GLN A 362 22.23 -1.45 14.03
N SER A 363 22.53 -1.74 12.76
CA SER A 363 22.11 -0.91 11.64
C SER A 363 20.59 -0.82 11.54
N CYS A 364 19.85 -1.92 11.72
CA CYS A 364 18.38 -1.92 11.75
C CYS A 364 17.80 -1.01 12.83
N THR A 365 18.39 -1.02 14.02
CA THR A 365 17.95 -0.17 15.14
C THR A 365 18.16 1.31 14.80
N LEU A 366 19.34 1.66 14.27
CA LEU A 366 19.63 3.02 13.81
C LEU A 366 18.70 3.44 12.67
N THR A 367 18.51 2.59 11.65
CA THR A 367 17.58 2.84 10.55
C THR A 367 16.17 3.08 11.08
N ALA A 368 15.65 2.20 11.92
CA ALA A 368 14.30 2.35 12.47
C ALA A 368 14.15 3.66 13.24
N ALA A 369 15.13 4.03 14.08
CA ALA A 369 15.11 5.31 14.79
C ALA A 369 15.06 6.52 13.83
N LEU A 370 15.91 6.52 12.80
CA LEU A 370 15.95 7.59 11.80
C LEU A 370 14.67 7.64 10.95
N VAL A 371 14.15 6.49 10.52
CA VAL A 371 12.89 6.39 9.75
C VAL A 371 11.73 6.96 10.55
N PHE A 372 11.60 6.57 11.83
CA PHE A 372 10.53 7.09 12.67
C PHE A 372 10.67 8.59 12.94
N LEU A 373 11.90 9.08 13.13
CA LEU A 373 12.17 10.51 13.30
C LEU A 373 11.77 11.30 12.04
N VAL A 374 12.28 10.91 10.87
CA VAL A 374 12.01 11.59 9.59
C VAL A 374 10.53 11.48 9.21
N ALA A 375 9.92 10.30 9.36
CA ALA A 375 8.48 10.12 9.11
C ALA A 375 7.63 11.00 10.02
N SER A 376 8.03 11.17 11.29
CA SER A 376 7.32 12.05 12.23
C SER A 376 7.47 13.51 11.84
N LEU A 377 8.68 13.96 11.51
CA LEU A 377 8.93 15.32 11.02
C LEU A 377 8.15 15.60 9.74
N SER A 378 8.20 14.69 8.77
CA SER A 378 7.46 14.78 7.50
C SER A 378 5.96 14.88 7.76
N TYR A 379 5.41 14.06 8.65
CA TYR A 379 4.00 14.12 8.99
C TYR A 379 3.59 15.46 9.61
N TYR A 380 4.32 15.95 10.62
CA TYR A 380 3.91 17.14 11.35
C TYR A 380 4.21 18.45 10.61
N LEU A 381 5.30 18.50 9.84
CA LEU A 381 5.75 19.72 9.16
C LEU A 381 5.20 19.85 7.73
N LEU A 382 4.93 18.73 7.05
CA LEU A 382 4.53 18.73 5.65
C LEU A 382 3.12 18.13 5.43
N GLU A 383 2.90 16.88 5.82
CA GLU A 383 1.65 16.19 5.47
C GLU A 383 0.44 16.77 6.19
N ARG A 384 0.51 16.90 7.52
CA ARG A 384 -0.61 17.32 8.37
C ARG A 384 -1.15 18.71 8.01
N PRO A 385 -0.31 19.76 7.81
CA PRO A 385 -0.80 21.07 7.39
C PRO A 385 -1.63 21.00 6.09
N VAL A 386 -1.17 20.24 5.09
CA VAL A 386 -1.87 20.12 3.81
C VAL A 386 -3.15 19.29 3.94
N ILE A 387 -3.13 18.21 4.72
CA ILE A 387 -4.32 17.41 5.03
C ILE A 387 -5.38 18.26 5.73
N ASP A 388 -4.98 19.05 6.73
CA ASP A 388 -5.87 19.92 7.48
C ASP A 388 -6.44 21.03 6.58
N PHE A 389 -5.63 21.57 5.67
CA PHE A 389 -6.08 22.52 4.65
C PHE A 389 -7.11 21.91 3.69
N GLY A 390 -6.83 20.73 3.12
CA GLY A 390 -7.78 20.02 2.25
C GLY A 390 -9.08 19.64 2.97
N ASN A 391 -9.01 19.29 4.26
CA ASN A 391 -10.20 19.06 5.08
C ASN A 391 -11.03 20.35 5.24
N ARG A 392 -10.40 21.50 5.49
CA ARG A 392 -11.09 22.79 5.60
C ARG A 392 -11.76 23.21 4.30
N LEU A 393 -11.10 23.01 3.16
CA LEU A 393 -11.66 23.30 1.83
C LEU A 393 -12.91 22.46 1.53
N THR A 394 -12.94 21.21 2.00
CA THR A 394 -14.06 20.30 1.74
C THR A 394 -15.15 20.33 2.83
N SER A 395 -14.86 20.94 3.99
CA SER A 395 -15.83 21.12 5.08
C SER A 395 -16.59 22.44 5.02
N ARG A 396 -16.02 23.47 4.37
CA ARG A 396 -16.66 24.77 4.18
C ARG A 396 -17.26 24.83 2.77
N ARG A 397 -18.54 25.20 2.64
CA ARG A 397 -19.02 25.86 1.41
C ARG A 397 -18.22 27.17 1.26
N LEU A 398 -17.03 27.10 0.66
CA LEU A 398 -16.38 28.26 0.04
C LEU A 398 -16.86 28.37 -1.42
N ILE A 399 -18.18 28.35 -1.59
CA ILE A 399 -18.86 28.78 -2.82
C ILE A 399 -19.71 29.96 -2.33
N GLY A 400 -19.15 31.17 -2.44
CA GLY A 400 -19.82 32.39 -1.98
C GLY A 400 -18.91 33.60 -1.68
N LEU A 401 -17.59 33.52 -1.93
CA LEU A 401 -16.67 34.67 -1.70
C LEU A 401 -15.68 34.93 -2.86
N LEU A 402 -15.88 34.29 -4.02
CA LEU A 402 -15.13 34.55 -5.26
C LEU A 402 -16.05 34.58 -6.50
N LEU A 403 -17.31 34.93 -6.29
CA LEU A 403 -18.22 35.55 -7.26
C LEU A 403 -18.72 36.83 -6.59
#